data_AF-A0AAP0G8Z6-F1
#
_entry.id   AF-A0AAP0G8Z6-F1
#
_cell.length_a   1.000
_cell.length_b   1.000
_cell.length_c   1.000
_cell.angle_alpha   90.00
_cell.angle_beta   90.00
_cell.angle_gamma   90.00
#
_symmetry.space_group_name_H-M   'P 1'
#
loop_
_entity.id
_entity.type
_entity.pdbx_description
1 polymer ?
#
loop_
_entity_poly.entity_id
_entity_poly.type
_entity_poly.pdbx_seq_one_letter_code
_entity_poly.pdbx_strand_id
1 'polypeptide(L)'
;MNFLYVLPGWEGSSSDSRVLRDALERPDRFSVPTGKYYLVDAGYTNGPGFLAPYRSTRYHLKEWSTQGNNPTNYKELYNLRHARERNVIERTFGLLKKRWAILTQPSFFDIKVQVFVKLHLQIANKNKLIY
;
A
#
# COMPACT_ATOMS: atom_id res chain seq x y z
N MET A 1 -3.66 12.62 -6.29
CA MET A 1 -3.06 11.30 -6.03
C MET A 1 -2.97 10.62 -7.38
N ASN A 2 -1.76 10.28 -7.83
CA ASN A 2 -1.56 9.61 -9.11
C ASN A 2 -1.13 8.17 -8.83
N PHE A 3 -1.74 7.21 -9.53
CA PHE A 3 -1.33 5.81 -9.46
C PHE A 3 -0.31 5.55 -10.56
N LEU A 4 0.88 5.13 -10.16
CA LEU A 4 1.95 4.77 -11.11
C LEU A 4 1.77 3.37 -11.67
N TYR A 5 1.21 2.47 -10.88
CA TYR A 5 1.03 1.07 -11.23
C TYR A 5 -0.16 0.47 -10.48
N VAL A 6 -0.94 -0.36 -11.17
CA VAL A 6 -2.08 -1.07 -10.62
C VAL A 6 -2.04 -2.51 -11.12
N LEU A 7 -1.91 -3.47 -10.19
CA LEU A 7 -1.97 -4.89 -10.49
C LEU A 7 -3.25 -5.52 -9.95
N PRO A 8 -4.29 -5.65 -10.78
CA PRO A 8 -5.55 -6.27 -10.38
C PRO A 8 -5.52 -7.80 -10.55
N GLY A 9 -6.58 -8.49 -10.13
CA GLY A 9 -6.77 -9.92 -10.40
C GLY A 9 -6.26 -10.88 -9.32
N TRP A 10 -5.76 -10.35 -8.20
CA TRP A 10 -5.36 -11.14 -7.05
C TRP A 10 -6.52 -11.42 -6.11
N GLU A 11 -6.56 -12.64 -5.57
CA GLU A 11 -7.46 -12.99 -4.48
C GLU A 11 -7.20 -12.11 -3.25
N GLY A 12 -8.26 -11.83 -2.49
CA GLY A 12 -8.17 -11.00 -1.28
C GLY A 12 -7.25 -11.59 -0.20
N SER A 13 -7.03 -12.91 -0.23
CA SER A 13 -6.22 -13.68 0.72
C SER A 13 -4.74 -13.83 0.32
N SER A 14 -4.34 -13.51 -0.91
CA SER A 14 -2.95 -13.77 -1.33
C SER A 14 -1.96 -12.89 -0.55
N SER A 15 -0.74 -13.36 -0.34
CA SER A 15 0.28 -12.57 0.37
C SER A 15 0.77 -11.39 -0.45
N ASP A 16 1.09 -10.30 0.25
CA ASP A 16 1.64 -9.07 -0.32
C ASP A 16 2.96 -9.33 -1.06
N SER A 17 3.83 -10.18 -0.49
CA SER A 17 5.10 -10.57 -1.11
C SER A 17 4.92 -11.26 -2.46
N ARG A 18 3.87 -12.09 -2.60
CA ARG A 18 3.58 -12.78 -3.86
C ARG A 18 3.11 -11.82 -4.94
N VAL A 19 2.31 -10.82 -4.56
CA VAL A 19 1.80 -9.81 -5.48
C VAL A 19 2.91 -8.85 -5.93
N LEU A 20 3.80 -8.46 -5.02
CA LEU A 20 4.99 -7.68 -5.39
C LEU A 20 5.93 -8.46 -6.31
N ARG A 21 6.17 -9.75 -6.04
CA ARG A 21 7.02 -10.55 -6.91
C ARG A 21 6.46 -10.60 -8.33
N ASP A 22 5.16 -10.87 -8.47
CA ASP A 22 4.51 -10.86 -9.78
C ASP A 22 4.60 -9.48 -10.45
N ALA A 23 4.35 -8.39 -9.72
CA ALA A 23 4.49 -7.04 -10.26
C ALA A 23 5.88 -6.74 -10.84
N LEU A 24 6.94 -7.34 -10.27
CA LEU A 24 8.33 -7.13 -10.71
C LEU A 24 8.75 -8.04 -11.88
N GLU A 25 8.15 -9.23 -11.99
CA GLU A 25 8.53 -10.26 -12.97
C GLU A 25 7.78 -10.14 -14.31
N ARG A 26 6.70 -9.37 -14.36
CA ARG A 26 5.86 -9.23 -15.56
C ARG A 26 6.54 -8.48 -16.72
N PRO A 27 6.08 -8.69 -17.98
CA PRO A 27 6.53 -7.88 -19.12
C PRO A 27 6.24 -6.39 -18.94
N ASP A 28 5.08 -6.05 -18.36
CA ASP A 28 4.67 -4.70 -17.97
C ASP A 28 5.08 -4.37 -16.51
N ARG A 29 6.30 -4.75 -16.13
CA ARG A 29 6.76 -4.69 -14.73
C ARG A 29 6.64 -3.32 -14.10
N PHE A 30 6.29 -3.36 -12.82
CA PHE A 30 6.58 -2.27 -11.91
C PHE A 30 8.09 -2.06 -11.81
N SER A 31 8.55 -0.83 -12.03
CA SER A 31 9.97 -0.49 -11.96
C SER A 31 10.22 0.56 -10.89
N VAL A 32 11.29 0.34 -10.13
CA VAL A 32 11.77 1.34 -9.17
C VAL A 32 12.76 2.26 -9.88
N PRO A 33 12.52 3.58 -9.93
CA PRO A 33 13.46 4.51 -10.54
C PRO A 33 14.82 4.46 -9.83
N THR A 34 15.90 4.55 -10.61
CA THR A 34 17.27 4.51 -10.07
C THR A 34 17.47 5.60 -9.02
N GLY A 35 18.02 5.21 -7.86
CA GLY A 35 18.26 6.12 -6.74
C GLY A 35 17.02 6.51 -5.93
N LYS A 36 15.84 5.94 -6.24
CA LYS A 36 14.60 6.16 -5.49
C LYS A 36 14.17 4.90 -4.75
N TYR A 37 13.32 5.11 -3.74
CA TYR A 37 12.73 4.07 -2.93
C TYR A 37 11.24 4.33 -2.75
N TYR A 38 10.48 3.25 -2.74
CA TYR A 38 9.07 3.22 -2.42
C TYR A 38 8.87 2.82 -0.96
N LEU A 39 8.00 3.53 -0.26
CA LEU A 39 7.59 3.12 1.09
C LEU A 39 6.64 1.93 0.95
N VAL A 40 6.74 0.94 1.82
CA VAL A 40 5.89 -0.27 1.73
C VAL A 40 5.34 -0.66 3.08
N ASP A 41 4.27 -1.47 3.07
CA ASP A 41 3.73 -2.04 4.30
C ASP A 41 4.72 -2.97 5.02
N ALA A 42 4.50 -3.20 6.31
CA ALA A 42 5.26 -4.15 7.12
C ALA A 42 5.20 -5.60 6.60
N GLY A 43 4.18 -5.93 5.80
CA GLY A 43 4.01 -7.21 5.11
C GLY A 43 4.98 -7.42 3.94
N TYR A 44 5.63 -6.35 3.45
CA TYR A 44 6.67 -6.45 2.43
C TYR A 44 8.05 -6.61 3.07
N THR A 45 8.99 -7.13 2.27
CA THR A 45 10.38 -7.31 2.69
C THR A 45 11.19 -6.08 2.30
N ASN A 46 12.05 -5.60 3.19
CA ASN A 46 13.03 -4.56 2.86
C ASN A 46 13.98 -5.05 1.76
N GLY A 47 14.26 -4.21 0.78
CA GLY A 47 15.15 -4.55 -0.31
C GLY A 47 15.48 -3.35 -1.19
N PRO A 48 16.35 -3.52 -2.22
CA PRO A 48 16.63 -2.45 -3.17
C PRO A 48 15.33 -1.88 -3.74
N GLY A 49 15.12 -0.58 -3.53
CA GLY A 49 13.92 0.13 -4.00
C GLY A 49 12.69 0.07 -3.10
N PHE A 50 12.72 -0.67 -1.98
CA PHE A 50 11.57 -0.82 -1.08
C PHE A 50 11.95 -0.65 0.39
N LEU A 51 11.24 0.24 1.08
CA LEU A 51 11.47 0.58 2.48
C LEU A 51 10.22 0.33 3.33
N ALA A 52 10.25 -0.78 4.07
CA ALA A 52 9.26 -1.15 5.07
C ALA A 52 9.55 -0.44 6.41
N PRO A 53 8.55 -0.30 7.30
CA PRO A 53 8.77 0.18 8.66
C PRO A 53 9.73 -0.72 9.45
N TYR A 54 10.47 -0.14 10.39
CA TYR A 54 11.24 -0.93 11.35
C TYR A 54 10.30 -1.76 12.21
N ARG A 55 10.52 -3.07 12.22
CA ARG A 55 9.79 -4.02 13.07
C ARG A 55 10.18 -3.84 14.54
N SER A 56 9.27 -4.26 15.43
CA SER A 56 9.46 -4.18 16.88
C SER A 56 9.77 -2.76 17.38
N THR A 57 9.32 -1.76 16.64
CA THR A 57 9.48 -0.34 16.94
C THR A 57 8.11 0.32 16.83
N ARG A 58 7.82 1.28 17.72
CA ARG A 58 6.57 2.05 17.75
C ARG A 58 6.22 2.60 16.35
N TYR A 59 4.94 2.54 15.96
CA TYR A 59 4.52 2.83 14.57
C TYR A 59 3.19 3.58 14.46
N HIS A 60 2.20 3.26 15.29
CA HIS A 60 0.87 3.82 15.16
C HIS A 60 0.85 5.30 15.55
N LEU A 61 0.27 6.16 14.70
CA LEU A 61 0.22 7.62 14.92
C LEU A 61 -0.38 8.02 16.28
N LYS A 62 -1.32 7.21 16.81
CA LYS A 62 -1.94 7.42 18.12
C LYS A 62 -0.94 7.34 19.28
N GLU A 63 0.13 6.55 19.13
CA GLU A 63 1.16 6.41 20.18
C GLU A 63 2.00 7.69 20.36
N TRP A 64 1.89 8.63 19.41
CA TRP A 64 2.62 9.90 19.35
C TRP A 64 1.77 11.12 19.71
N SER A 65 0.45 10.97 19.94
CA SER A 65 -0.44 12.11 20.18
C SER A 65 -0.34 12.68 21.60
N THR A 66 0.23 11.93 22.54
CA THR A 66 0.38 12.34 23.93
C THR A 66 1.60 13.24 24.10
N GLN A 67 1.47 14.29 24.91
CA GLN A 67 2.58 15.19 25.23
C GLN A 67 3.73 14.42 25.89
N GLY A 68 4.96 14.63 25.42
CA GLY A 68 6.16 13.94 25.90
C GLY A 68 6.53 12.66 25.13
N ASN A 69 5.65 12.14 24.27
CA ASN A 69 5.90 10.89 23.52
C ASN A 69 6.73 11.07 22.23
N ASN A 70 7.65 12.03 22.19
CA ASN A 70 8.46 12.31 21.00
C ASN A 70 9.36 11.11 20.60
N PRO A 71 9.75 10.99 19.31
CA PRO A 71 10.68 9.95 18.89
C PRO A 71 12.00 10.05 19.63
N THR A 72 12.43 8.94 20.22
CA THR A 72 13.65 8.87 21.03
C THR A 72 14.87 8.43 20.22
N ASN A 73 14.64 7.74 19.10
CA ASN A 73 15.70 7.20 18.26
C ASN A 73 15.36 7.30 16.76
N TYR A 74 16.35 7.05 15.91
CA TYR A 74 16.19 7.19 14.46
C TYR A 74 15.16 6.22 13.86
N LYS A 75 14.99 5.01 14.44
CA LYS A 75 14.00 4.04 13.97
C LYS A 75 12.58 4.51 14.25
N GLU A 76 12.36 5.04 15.45
CA GLU A 76 11.11 5.65 15.87
C GLU A 76 10.76 6.88 15.01
N LEU A 77 11.73 7.75 14.75
CA LEU A 77 11.54 8.92 13.90
C LEU A 77 11.18 8.52 12.46
N TYR A 78 11.87 7.50 11.92
CA TYR A 78 11.55 6.94 10.62
C TYR A 78 10.14 6.36 10.59
N ASN A 79 9.77 5.51 11.56
CA ASN A 79 8.44 4.90 11.63
C ASN A 79 7.33 5.95 11.76
N LEU A 80 7.53 7.01 12.54
CA LEU A 80 6.58 8.12 12.64
C LEU A 80 6.36 8.79 11.27
N ARG A 81 7.43 9.10 10.54
CA ARG A 81 7.34 9.70 9.20
C ARG A 81 6.65 8.75 8.23
N HIS A 82 7.06 7.47 8.23
CA HIS A 82 6.45 6.42 7.43
C HIS A 82 4.94 6.30 7.67
N ALA A 83 4.52 6.25 8.95
CA ALA A 83 3.11 6.16 9.32
C ALA A 83 2.30 7.39 8.92
N ARG A 84 2.90 8.59 8.94
CA ARG A 84 2.25 9.83 8.47
C ARG A 84 1.97 9.78 6.98
N GLU A 85 2.97 9.40 6.18
CA GLU A 85 2.81 9.27 4.72
C GLU A 85 1.76 8.20 4.38
N ARG A 86 1.86 7.03 5.01
CA ARG A 86 0.88 5.96 4.81
C ARG A 86 -0.54 6.38 5.18
N ASN A 87 -0.73 7.15 6.24
CA ASN A 87 -2.04 7.64 6.65
C ASN A 87 -2.69 8.54 5.59
N VAL A 88 -1.91 9.35 4.85
CA VAL A 88 -2.44 10.13 3.73
C VAL A 88 -3.00 9.20 2.65
N ILE A 89 -2.21 8.18 2.27
CA ILE A 89 -2.58 7.17 1.26
C ILE A 89 -3.86 6.42 1.70
N GLU A 90 -3.88 5.90 2.92
CA GLU A 90 -5.03 5.16 3.46
C GLU A 90 -6.30 6.01 3.53
N ARG A 91 -6.19 7.29 3.94
CA ARG A 91 -7.33 8.21 3.96
C ARG A 91 -7.85 8.48 2.55
N THR A 92 -6.97 8.67 1.56
CA THR A 92 -7.38 8.83 0.16
C THR A 92 -8.13 7.59 -0.33
N PHE A 93 -7.63 6.39 -0.05
CA PHE A 93 -8.34 5.14 -0.39
C PHE A 93 -9.66 4.98 0.36
N GLY A 94 -9.72 5.39 1.63
CA GLY A 94 -10.95 5.41 2.42
C GLY A 94 -12.02 6.28 1.77
N LEU A 95 -11.66 7.46 1.28
CA LEU A 95 -12.57 8.35 0.55
C LEU A 95 -13.03 7.74 -0.78
N LEU A 96 -12.11 7.14 -1.56
CA LEU A 96 -12.45 6.44 -2.80
C LEU A 96 -13.45 5.31 -2.55
N LYS A 97 -13.20 4.48 -1.53
CA LYS A 97 -14.10 3.38 -1.14
C LYS A 97 -15.48 3.88 -0.68
N LYS A 98 -15.55 5.02 0.02
CA LYS A 98 -16.83 5.63 0.43
C LYS A 98 -17.61 6.16 -0.77
N ARG A 99 -16.94 6.73 -1.77
CA ARG A 99 -17.56 7.26 -2.97
C ARG A 99 -18.08 6.15 -3.90
N TRP A 100 -17.36 5.03 -3.99
CA TRP A 100 -17.64 3.97 -4.94
C TRP A 100 -17.94 2.65 -4.22
N ALA A 101 -19.23 2.36 -4.00
CA ALA A 101 -19.69 1.15 -3.29
C ALA A 101 -19.22 -0.17 -3.93
N ILE A 102 -18.95 -0.18 -5.24
CA ILE A 102 -18.39 -1.33 -5.98
C ILE A 102 -16.99 -1.75 -5.48
N LEU A 103 -16.29 -0.88 -4.76
CA LEU A 103 -14.98 -1.18 -4.16
C LEU A 103 -15.09 -1.82 -2.77
N THR A 104 -16.25 -1.73 -2.14
CA THR A 104 -16.47 -2.22 -0.77
C THR A 104 -17.33 -3.46 -0.74
N GLN A 105 -18.27 -3.59 -1.66
CA GLN A 105 -19.20 -4.71 -1.72
C GLN A 105 -18.63 -5.91 -2.49
N PRO A 106 -18.85 -7.14 -2.02
CA PRO A 106 -18.59 -8.32 -2.81
C PRO A 106 -19.49 -8.28 -4.05
N SER A 107 -18.89 -8.47 -5.20
CA SER A 107 -19.60 -8.56 -6.47
C SER A 107 -19.80 -10.04 -6.80
N PHE A 108 -21.00 -10.37 -7.29
CA PHE A 108 -21.30 -11.71 -7.82
C PHE A 108 -20.65 -11.96 -9.19
N PHE A 109 -19.91 -10.99 -9.71
CA PHE A 109 -19.21 -11.12 -10.99
C PHE A 109 -17.90 -11.85 -10.77
N ASP A 110 -17.52 -12.65 -11.77
CA ASP A 110 -16.20 -13.28 -11.85
C ASP A 110 -15.09 -12.23 -11.66
N ILE A 111 -13.97 -12.64 -11.07
CA ILE A 111 -12.82 -11.77 -10.82
C ILE A 111 -12.39 -11.02 -12.09
N LYS A 112 -12.48 -11.64 -13.27
CA LYS A 112 -12.15 -10.98 -14.56
C LYS A 112 -13.01 -9.74 -14.82
N VAL A 113 -14.31 -9.83 -14.55
CA VAL A 113 -15.27 -8.74 -14.75
C VAL A 113 -15.08 -7.67 -13.68
N GLN A 114 -14.82 -8.07 -12.42
CA GLN A 114 -14.51 -7.12 -11.36
C GLN A 114 -13.23 -6.32 -11.66
N VAL A 115 -12.21 -6.99 -12.20
CA VAL A 115 -10.96 -6.36 -12.62
C VAL A 115 -11.22 -5.34 -13.71
N PHE A 116 -11.99 -5.70 -14.74
CA PHE A 116 -12.32 -4.79 -15.83
C PHE A 116 -12.99 -3.50 -15.33
N VAL A 117 -14.01 -3.63 -14.49
CA VAL A 117 -14.75 -2.47 -13.95
C VAL A 117 -13.86 -1.61 -13.02
N LYS A 118 -13.02 -2.24 -12.19
CA LYS A 118 -12.10 -1.54 -11.27
C LYS A 118 -10.94 -0.86 -12.01
N LEU A 119 -10.42 -1.48 -13.06
CA LEU A 119 -9.37 -0.91 -13.91
C LEU A 119 -9.89 0.30 -14.69
N HIS A 120 -11.13 0.23 -15.19
CA HIS A 120 -11.79 1.36 -15.88
C HIS A 120 -12.05 2.54 -14.93
N LEU A 121 -12.29 2.26 -13.64
CA LEU A 121 -12.35 3.28 -12.59
C LEU A 121 -10.96 3.68 -12.05
N GLN A 122 -9.87 3.07 -12.54
CA GLN A 122 -8.47 3.26 -12.10
C GLN A 122 -8.25 3.08 -10.59
N ILE A 123 -8.97 2.15 -9.94
CA ILE A 123 -8.85 1.94 -8.49
C ILE A 123 -8.45 0.50 -8.19
N ALA A 124 -7.32 0.34 -7.50
CA ALA A 124 -6.84 -0.97 -7.07
C ALA A 124 -7.66 -1.54 -5.90
N ASN A 125 -7.79 -2.87 -5.91
CA ASN A 125 -8.52 -3.61 -4.91
C ASN A 125 -7.75 -3.66 -3.57
N LYS A 126 -8.49 -3.90 -2.48
CA LYS A 126 -8.03 -3.85 -1.09
C LYS A 126 -6.61 -4.44 -0.89
N ASN A 127 -5.71 -3.61 -0.35
CA ASN A 127 -4.47 -3.97 0.37
C ASN A 127 -3.19 -4.23 -0.44
N LYS A 128 -3.17 -4.10 -1.77
CA LYS A 128 -2.00 -4.56 -2.55
C LYS A 128 -1.50 -3.54 -3.55
N LEU A 129 -1.38 -2.31 -3.08
CA LEU A 129 -0.70 -1.28 -3.82
C LEU A 129 0.73 -1.18 -3.32
N ILE A 130 1.62 -1.32 -4.28
CA ILE A 130 3.02 -0.95 -4.17
C ILE A 130 3.03 0.48 -4.72
N TYR A 131 3.17 1.46 -3.82
CA TYR A 131 3.17 2.89 -4.17
C TYR A 131 4.57 3.42 -4.28
#